data_AF-A0A9P7NYV2-F1
#
_entry.id   AF-A0A9P7NYV2-F1
#
_cell.length_a   1.000
_cell.length_b   1.000
_cell.length_c   1.000
_cell.angle_alpha   90.00
_cell.angle_beta   90.00
_cell.angle_gamma   90.00
#
_symmetry.space_group_name_H-M   'P 1'
#
loop_
_entity.id
_entity.type
_entity.pdbx_description
1 polymer ?
#
loop_
_entity_poly.entity_id
_entity_poly.type
_entity_poly.pdbx_seq_one_letter_code
_entity_poly.pdbx_strand_id
1 'polypeptide(L)'
;MALTRSRKPLQERRIRVFKTLSKWGMPSRLLSSEHRNAASSPITVQNGNEKQHSVPDQPYPYCSQKCLLGLVEGGPLDLKCPNVRHHCRRDADEAGAGHPNGHPVNHTEWLRLLQDQFKQSLDEGITYQSVVGARGAFLKVTLLAYGYTFVSKGTVAGHIKHLEHETRVYERLKSIQGRYVPVFLGTIDLRTMDKDYWIYFETYVVHMVFMSWGGYLLDEDKMDQLEVLDEIAWVDEGIEALDAVHEAGILHRDVRWANILYNPDTKGIMLIDFERAQLFNEAEPSDEETNKEESMPMTTEQSQIRKKIVDRARDEKYALEFIIEDALEIKD
;
A
#
# COMPACT_ATOMS: atom_id res chain seq x y z
N MET A 1 20.97 2.56 -41.10
CA MET A 1 20.23 1.39 -40.58
C MET A 1 19.70 1.74 -39.20
N ALA A 2 18.39 1.93 -39.07
CA ALA A 2 17.76 2.31 -37.80
C ALA A 2 17.48 1.05 -36.97
N LEU A 3 18.13 0.92 -35.82
CA LEU A 3 17.79 -0.06 -34.80
C LEU A 3 16.55 0.44 -34.06
N THR A 4 15.39 -0.07 -34.45
CA THR A 4 14.13 0.15 -33.73
C THR A 4 14.25 -0.41 -32.31
N ARG A 5 14.20 0.48 -31.31
CA ARG A 5 13.93 0.12 -29.91
C ARG A 5 12.65 -0.73 -29.88
N SER A 6 12.80 -2.04 -29.64
CA SER A 6 11.66 -2.92 -29.41
C SER A 6 10.98 -2.48 -28.12
N ARG A 7 9.89 -1.72 -28.21
CA ARG A 7 9.00 -1.47 -27.06
C ARG A 7 8.51 -2.82 -26.59
N LYS A 8 8.71 -3.16 -25.31
CA LYS A 8 8.08 -4.32 -24.68
C LYS A 8 6.58 -4.26 -25.01
N PRO A 9 5.96 -5.37 -25.46
CA PRO A 9 4.54 -5.34 -25.84
C PRO A 9 3.68 -4.93 -24.64
N LEU A 10 2.74 -4.03 -24.90
CA LEU A 10 1.63 -3.63 -24.02
C LEU A 10 0.96 -4.89 -23.45
N GLN A 11 0.48 -4.85 -22.20
CA GLN A 11 -0.31 -5.91 -21.56
C GLN A 11 -1.40 -6.40 -22.51
N GLU A 12 -2.14 -5.48 -23.14
CA GLU A 12 -3.20 -5.80 -24.11
C GLU A 12 -2.71 -6.54 -25.37
N ARG A 13 -1.45 -6.29 -25.78
CA ARG A 13 -0.82 -7.01 -26.90
C ARG A 13 -0.31 -8.39 -26.48
N ARG A 14 0.21 -8.55 -25.26
CA ARG A 14 0.57 -9.86 -24.70
C ARG A 14 -0.65 -10.77 -24.62
N ILE A 15 -1.80 -10.23 -24.20
CA ILE A 15 -3.09 -10.95 -24.19
C ILE A 15 -3.45 -11.51 -25.57
N ARG A 16 -3.30 -10.71 -26.63
CA ARG A 16 -3.60 -11.14 -28.00
C ARG A 16 -2.71 -12.32 -28.43
N VAL A 17 -1.45 -12.33 -28.01
CA VAL A 17 -0.51 -13.44 -28.25
C VAL A 17 -0.90 -14.68 -27.45
N PHE A 18 -1.18 -14.56 -26.14
CA PHE A 18 -1.55 -15.71 -25.30
C PHE A 18 -2.89 -16.35 -25.71
N LYS A 19 -3.93 -15.56 -26.03
CA LYS A 19 -5.21 -16.08 -26.58
C LYS A 19 -5.04 -16.77 -27.93
N THR A 20 -4.00 -16.42 -28.68
CA THR A 20 -3.67 -17.08 -29.95
C THR A 20 -2.92 -18.38 -29.68
N LEU A 21 -1.94 -18.39 -28.75
CA LEU A 21 -1.19 -19.59 -28.39
C LEU A 21 -2.05 -20.67 -27.70
N SER A 22 -3.09 -20.30 -26.94
CA SER A 22 -4.02 -21.31 -26.39
C SER A 22 -4.82 -22.06 -27.47
N LYS A 23 -4.90 -21.53 -28.70
CA LYS A 23 -5.47 -22.23 -29.87
C LYS A 23 -4.49 -23.17 -30.58
N TRP A 24 -3.19 -23.08 -30.27
CA TRP A 24 -2.13 -23.87 -30.88
C TRP A 24 -1.25 -24.45 -29.76
N GLY A 25 -1.58 -25.67 -29.30
CA GLY A 25 -1.03 -26.35 -28.11
C GLY A 25 0.39 -25.93 -27.66
N MET A 26 0.52 -25.67 -26.35
CA MET A 26 1.73 -25.14 -25.70
C MET A 26 2.95 -26.09 -25.77
N PRO A 27 4.18 -25.58 -25.97
CA PRO A 27 5.42 -26.31 -25.75
C PRO A 27 5.67 -26.59 -24.26
N SER A 28 5.99 -27.84 -23.92
CA SER A 28 5.96 -28.39 -22.55
C SER A 28 7.14 -28.06 -21.62
N ARG A 29 7.84 -26.94 -21.76
CA ARG A 29 8.99 -26.65 -20.88
C ARG A 29 9.18 -25.18 -20.57
N LEU A 30 8.63 -24.74 -19.44
CA LEU A 30 9.31 -23.80 -18.52
C LEU A 30 8.82 -24.10 -17.09
N LEU A 31 9.63 -24.85 -16.35
CA LEU A 31 9.48 -25.14 -14.92
C LEU A 31 10.68 -24.53 -14.18
N SER A 32 10.41 -24.11 -12.93
CA SER A 32 11.33 -24.01 -11.78
C SER A 32 11.85 -22.62 -11.35
N SER A 33 11.33 -22.19 -10.19
CA SER A 33 11.99 -21.55 -9.02
C SER A 33 12.67 -20.19 -9.22
N GLU A 34 12.46 -19.14 -8.41
CA GLU A 34 12.72 -19.06 -6.96
C GLU A 34 11.78 -18.07 -6.24
N HIS A 35 11.41 -18.42 -5.02
CA HIS A 35 10.66 -17.57 -4.09
C HIS A 35 11.56 -16.47 -3.51
N ARG A 36 11.18 -15.20 -3.68
CA ARG A 36 11.74 -14.06 -2.92
C ARG A 36 10.59 -13.16 -2.47
N ASN A 37 10.61 -12.81 -1.18
CA ASN A 37 9.61 -11.94 -0.57
C ASN A 37 9.75 -10.51 -1.10
N ALA A 38 8.61 -9.84 -1.23
CA ALA A 38 8.40 -8.68 -2.09
C ALA A 38 8.73 -7.30 -1.49
N ALA A 39 9.43 -7.28 -0.36
CA ALA A 39 9.86 -6.05 0.31
C ALA A 39 11.35 -5.71 0.07
N SER A 40 12.11 -6.58 -0.60
CA SER A 40 13.52 -6.33 -0.93
C SER A 40 13.65 -6.01 -2.42
N SER A 41 14.00 -4.77 -2.76
CA SER A 41 14.56 -4.43 -4.07
C SER A 41 15.78 -5.32 -4.37
N PRO A 42 16.05 -5.70 -5.62
CA PRO A 42 17.11 -6.65 -5.94
C PRO A 42 18.51 -6.09 -5.64
N ILE A 43 19.30 -6.92 -4.96
CA ILE A 43 20.74 -6.79 -4.74
C ILE A 43 21.46 -6.61 -6.09
N THR A 44 22.22 -5.52 -6.24
CA THR A 44 23.20 -5.37 -7.31
C THR A 44 24.50 -6.05 -6.88
N VAL A 45 24.66 -7.32 -7.23
CA VAL A 45 25.98 -7.97 -7.15
C VAL A 45 26.77 -7.55 -8.38
N GLN A 46 27.76 -6.69 -8.19
CA GLN A 46 28.72 -6.36 -9.24
C GLN A 46 29.60 -7.59 -9.51
N ASN A 47 29.48 -8.15 -10.71
CA ASN A 47 30.54 -8.93 -11.32
C ASN A 47 30.54 -8.74 -12.84
N GLY A 48 31.59 -8.07 -13.33
CA GLY A 48 32.23 -8.28 -14.62
C GLY A 48 31.42 -8.07 -15.91
N ASN A 49 31.64 -6.92 -16.55
CA ASN A 49 31.61 -6.68 -17.99
C ASN A 49 30.41 -7.20 -18.80
N GLU A 50 29.32 -6.42 -18.82
CA GLU A 50 28.46 -6.31 -20.01
C GLU A 50 27.75 -4.94 -19.99
N LYS A 51 27.87 -4.18 -21.09
CA LYS A 51 27.26 -2.85 -21.25
C LYS A 51 25.73 -2.97 -21.23
N GLN A 52 25.13 -2.88 -20.04
CA GLN A 52 23.69 -2.77 -19.87
C GLN A 52 23.26 -1.33 -20.18
N HIS A 53 22.42 -1.20 -21.21
CA HIS A 53 21.64 0.01 -21.45
C HIS A 53 20.68 0.21 -20.26
N SER A 54 21.02 1.14 -19.38
CA SER A 54 20.12 1.67 -18.36
C SER A 54 18.87 2.27 -19.02
N VAL A 55 17.70 1.73 -18.68
CA VAL A 55 16.44 2.41 -18.94
C VAL A 55 16.32 3.52 -17.90
N PRO A 56 16.15 4.80 -18.27
CA PRO A 56 16.05 5.88 -17.29
C PRO A 56 14.82 5.72 -16.40
N ASP A 57 15.01 6.13 -15.15
CA ASP A 57 14.06 6.37 -14.05
C ASP A 57 12.58 6.54 -14.42
N GLN A 58 11.73 5.99 -13.56
CA GLN A 58 10.29 6.27 -13.57
C GLN A 58 10.03 7.76 -13.32
N PRO A 59 9.14 8.43 -14.08
CA PRO A 59 9.07 9.89 -14.10
C PRO A 59 8.49 10.55 -12.85
N TYR A 60 7.76 9.80 -12.00
CA TYR A 60 7.09 10.36 -10.81
C TYR A 60 7.53 9.63 -9.54
N PRO A 61 8.14 10.32 -8.56
CA PRO A 61 8.30 9.82 -7.19
C PRO A 61 6.94 9.57 -6.51
N TYR A 62 6.91 8.86 -5.38
CA TYR A 62 5.67 8.74 -4.60
C TYR A 62 5.29 10.09 -3.97
N CYS A 63 3.99 10.37 -3.90
CA CYS A 63 3.49 11.53 -3.16
C CYS A 63 3.67 11.32 -1.66
N SER A 64 3.93 12.41 -0.93
CA SER A 64 4.08 12.35 0.52
C SER A 64 2.79 11.95 1.23
N GLN A 65 2.94 11.37 2.41
CA GLN A 65 1.83 10.98 3.29
C GLN A 65 0.87 12.16 3.52
N LYS A 66 1.42 13.31 3.92
CA LYS A 66 0.66 14.53 4.20
C LYS A 66 -0.12 15.03 2.99
N CYS A 67 0.46 14.93 1.78
CA CYS A 67 -0.24 15.32 0.56
C CYS A 67 -1.46 14.44 0.30
N LEU A 68 -1.29 13.12 0.39
CA LEU A 68 -2.36 12.17 0.12
C LEU A 68 -3.43 12.17 1.22
N LEU A 69 -3.05 12.39 2.49
CA LEU A 69 -4.00 12.62 3.57
C LEU A 69 -4.82 13.89 3.33
N GLY A 70 -4.16 14.98 2.94
CA GLY A 70 -4.82 16.23 2.55
C GLY A 70 -5.83 16.03 1.41
N LEU A 71 -5.51 15.20 0.40
CA LEU A 71 -6.46 14.84 -0.66
C LEU A 71 -7.71 14.13 -0.11
N VAL A 72 -7.52 13.12 0.75
CA VAL A 72 -8.61 12.29 1.29
C VAL A 72 -9.50 13.08 2.25
N GLU A 73 -8.91 13.93 3.08
CA GLU A 73 -9.65 14.70 4.10
C GLU A 73 -10.17 16.05 3.58
N GLY A 74 -9.86 16.44 2.34
CA GLY A 74 -10.16 17.77 1.81
C GLY A 74 -9.30 18.88 2.44
N GLY A 75 -8.15 18.51 2.99
CA GLY A 75 -7.14 19.40 3.55
C GLY A 75 -6.22 20.06 2.49
N PRO A 76 -5.19 20.78 2.93
CA PRO A 76 -4.25 21.46 2.04
C PRO A 76 -3.25 20.50 1.39
N LEU A 77 -2.75 20.90 0.22
CA LEU A 77 -1.58 20.29 -0.42
C LEU A 77 -0.36 20.39 0.49
N ASP A 78 0.44 19.33 0.53
CA ASP A 78 1.79 19.41 1.07
C ASP A 78 2.74 20.03 0.05
N LEU A 79 3.24 21.23 0.36
CA LEU A 79 4.19 21.95 -0.51
C LEU A 79 5.54 21.25 -0.63
N LYS A 80 5.84 20.27 0.24
CA LYS A 80 7.05 19.44 0.16
C LYS A 80 6.85 18.18 -0.69
N CYS A 81 5.63 17.88 -1.14
CA CYS A 81 5.38 16.73 -2.00
C CYS A 81 6.24 16.82 -3.27
N PRO A 82 6.97 15.76 -3.66
CA PRO A 82 7.83 15.79 -4.86
C PRO A 82 7.03 16.06 -6.14
N ASN A 83 5.74 15.72 -6.15
CA ASN A 83 4.84 15.93 -7.28
C ASN A 83 3.99 17.20 -7.16
N VAL A 84 4.22 18.08 -6.18
CA VAL A 84 3.35 19.25 -5.92
C VAL A 84 3.12 20.11 -7.16
N ARG A 85 4.14 20.27 -8.01
CA ARG A 85 4.03 21.04 -9.27
C ARG A 85 3.02 20.45 -10.26
N HIS A 86 2.84 19.12 -10.25
CA HIS A 86 1.85 18.45 -11.08
C HIS A 86 0.43 18.61 -10.51
N HIS A 87 0.30 18.66 -9.18
CA HIS A 87 -0.98 18.93 -8.53
C HIS A 87 -1.44 20.37 -8.77
N CYS A 88 -0.53 21.33 -8.81
CA CYS A 88 -0.85 22.75 -9.01
C CYS A 88 -1.12 23.15 -10.47
N ARG A 89 -1.18 22.20 -11.41
CA ARG A 89 -1.41 22.48 -12.83
C ARG A 89 -2.87 22.90 -13.03
N ARG A 90 -3.18 24.17 -12.76
CA ARG A 90 -4.38 24.85 -13.22
C ARG A 90 -4.16 25.25 -14.68
N ASP A 91 -5.07 24.87 -15.55
CA ASP A 91 -5.23 25.59 -16.80
C ASP A 91 -5.56 27.05 -16.45
N ALA A 92 -4.85 27.98 -17.08
CA ALA A 92 -4.74 29.37 -16.64
C ALA A 92 -6.02 30.20 -16.79
N ASP A 93 -7.17 29.59 -17.09
CA ASP A 93 -8.31 30.29 -17.67
C ASP A 93 -9.56 30.39 -16.78
N GLU A 94 -9.59 29.76 -15.60
CA GLU A 94 -10.76 29.89 -14.71
C GLU A 94 -10.39 30.35 -13.29
N ALA A 95 -10.44 31.67 -13.11
CA ALA A 95 -10.47 32.32 -11.82
C ALA A 95 -11.76 31.95 -11.06
N GLY A 96 -11.71 30.87 -10.29
CA GLY A 96 -12.79 30.42 -9.43
C GLY A 96 -12.29 29.84 -8.10
N ALA A 97 -12.18 30.70 -7.09
CA ALA A 97 -12.36 30.40 -5.65
C ALA A 97 -11.63 29.19 -5.00
N GLY A 98 -10.54 28.67 -5.53
CA GLY A 98 -9.73 27.65 -4.84
C GLY A 98 -8.52 28.26 -4.12
N HIS A 99 -8.37 27.99 -2.82
CA HIS A 99 -7.19 28.38 -2.02
C HIS A 99 -5.88 28.06 -2.78
N PRO A 100 -4.86 28.94 -2.76
CA PRO A 100 -3.60 28.72 -3.50
C PRO A 100 -2.85 27.44 -3.10
N ASN A 101 -3.24 26.81 -1.98
CA ASN A 101 -2.64 25.60 -1.42
C ASN A 101 -3.61 24.41 -1.41
N GLY A 102 -4.72 24.45 -2.16
CA GLY A 102 -5.71 23.36 -2.21
C GLY A 102 -5.47 22.38 -3.35
N HIS A 103 -5.89 21.13 -3.18
CA HIS A 103 -5.90 20.15 -4.27
C HIS A 103 -6.84 20.62 -5.40
N PRO A 104 -6.50 20.44 -6.69
CA PRO A 104 -7.34 20.81 -7.83
C PRO A 104 -8.60 19.94 -7.95
N VAL A 105 -8.58 18.75 -7.35
CA VAL A 105 -9.68 17.78 -7.32
C VAL A 105 -9.88 17.33 -5.88
N ASN A 106 -11.13 17.10 -5.48
CA ASN A 106 -11.42 16.43 -4.22
C ASN A 106 -11.22 14.91 -4.36
N HIS A 107 -11.29 14.17 -3.23
CA HIS A 107 -11.08 12.73 -3.21
C HIS A 107 -12.03 11.94 -4.13
N THR A 108 -13.32 12.29 -4.15
CA THR A 108 -14.32 11.63 -5.00
C THR A 108 -13.99 11.81 -6.50
N GLU A 109 -13.66 13.04 -6.90
CA GLU A 109 -13.30 13.35 -8.28
C GLU A 109 -11.96 12.70 -8.67
N TRP A 110 -10.99 12.68 -7.76
CA TRP A 110 -9.73 11.97 -7.95
C TRP A 110 -9.96 10.48 -8.24
N LEU A 111 -10.82 9.81 -7.47
CA LEU A 111 -11.08 8.38 -7.66
C LEU A 111 -11.82 8.12 -8.98
N ARG A 112 -12.76 9.00 -9.35
CA ARG A 112 -13.46 8.94 -10.65
C ARG A 112 -12.48 9.07 -11.82
N LEU A 113 -11.56 10.04 -11.76
CA LEU A 113 -10.56 10.25 -12.79
C LEU A 113 -9.59 9.06 -12.90
N LEU A 114 -9.21 8.47 -11.78
CA LEU A 114 -8.40 7.25 -11.77
C LEU A 114 -9.14 6.07 -12.42
N GLN A 115 -10.42 5.89 -12.12
CA GLN A 115 -11.27 4.89 -12.78
C GLN A 115 -11.35 5.14 -14.29
N ASP A 116 -11.53 6.39 -14.72
CA ASP A 116 -11.60 6.73 -16.14
C ASP A 116 -10.26 6.51 -16.86
N GLN A 117 -9.13 6.75 -16.19
CA GLN A 117 -7.80 6.38 -16.71
C GLN A 117 -7.70 4.86 -16.92
N PHE A 118 -8.14 4.04 -15.95
CA PHE A 118 -8.07 2.58 -16.05
C PHE A 118 -8.99 2.00 -17.12
N LYS A 119 -10.16 2.60 -17.33
CA LYS A 119 -11.06 2.26 -18.45
C LYS A 119 -10.35 2.44 -19.80
N GLN A 120 -9.57 3.52 -19.94
CA GLN A 120 -8.82 3.80 -21.16
C GLN A 120 -7.65 2.83 -21.33
N SER A 121 -6.81 2.65 -20.30
CA SER A 121 -5.63 1.80 -20.36
C SER A 121 -5.17 1.36 -18.97
N LEU A 122 -4.82 0.08 -18.84
CA LEU A 122 -4.09 -0.46 -17.68
C LEU A 122 -2.56 -0.48 -17.89
N ASP A 123 -2.10 -0.11 -19.08
CA ASP A 123 -0.68 -0.04 -19.44
C ASP A 123 -0.05 1.32 -19.08
N GLU A 124 -0.87 2.36 -18.94
CA GLU A 124 -0.41 3.73 -18.69
C GLU A 124 -0.61 4.11 -17.22
N GLY A 125 0.44 4.63 -16.60
CA GLY A 125 0.41 5.05 -15.20
C GLY A 125 0.40 3.90 -14.19
N ILE A 126 0.49 2.64 -14.61
CA ILE A 126 0.63 1.48 -13.71
C ILE A 126 1.99 0.81 -13.97
N THR A 127 2.81 0.70 -12.92
CA THR A 127 4.07 -0.05 -12.97
C THR A 127 4.03 -1.22 -12.01
N TYR A 128 4.20 -2.42 -12.55
CA TYR A 128 4.37 -3.62 -11.75
C TYR A 128 5.70 -3.57 -10.98
N GLN A 129 5.63 -3.78 -9.67
CA GLN A 129 6.81 -3.83 -8.82
C GLN A 129 7.14 -5.26 -8.41
N SER A 130 6.16 -6.00 -7.87
CA SER A 130 6.38 -7.34 -7.34
C SER A 130 5.08 -8.13 -7.20
N VAL A 131 5.21 -9.45 -6.99
CA VAL A 131 4.10 -10.30 -6.55
C VAL A 131 3.97 -10.12 -5.04
N VAL A 132 2.76 -9.93 -4.51
CA VAL A 132 2.53 -9.92 -3.06
C VAL A 132 2.02 -11.30 -2.63
N GLY A 133 2.86 -12.04 -1.90
CA GLY A 133 2.55 -13.39 -1.43
C GLY A 133 2.16 -14.34 -2.58
N ALA A 134 1.22 -15.26 -2.33
CA ALA A 134 0.62 -16.09 -3.37
C ALA A 134 -0.62 -15.43 -4.04
N ARG A 135 -0.96 -14.18 -3.67
CA ARG A 135 -2.35 -13.69 -3.68
C ARG A 135 -2.59 -12.36 -4.40
N GLY A 136 -1.54 -11.70 -4.91
CA GLY A 136 -1.71 -10.38 -5.49
C GLY A 136 -0.48 -9.79 -6.15
N ALA A 137 -0.59 -8.52 -6.53
CA ALA A 137 0.51 -7.73 -7.09
C ALA A 137 0.65 -6.39 -6.36
N PHE A 138 1.90 -5.97 -6.20
CA PHE A 138 2.28 -4.66 -5.73
C PHE A 138 2.55 -3.78 -6.95
N LEU A 139 1.84 -2.67 -7.04
CA LEU A 139 1.86 -1.81 -8.20
C LEU A 139 2.10 -0.38 -7.75
N LYS A 140 2.91 0.34 -8.51
CA LYS A 140 2.98 1.79 -8.44
C LYS A 140 1.98 2.36 -9.42
N VAL A 141 1.12 3.25 -8.94
CA VAL A 141 0.06 3.86 -9.74
C VAL A 141 0.22 5.37 -9.73
N THR A 142 0.07 5.99 -10.90
CA THR A 142 0.04 7.44 -11.07
C THR A 142 -1.23 7.86 -11.78
N LEU A 143 -2.01 8.76 -11.18
CA LEU A 143 -3.05 9.52 -11.89
C LEU A 143 -2.35 10.57 -12.77
N LEU A 144 -2.25 10.29 -14.06
CA LEU A 144 -1.37 11.01 -14.99
C LEU A 144 -1.73 12.49 -15.14
N ALA A 145 -3.02 12.82 -15.06
CA ALA A 145 -3.52 14.19 -15.22
C ALA A 145 -2.93 15.16 -14.19
N TYR A 146 -2.72 14.69 -12.95
CA TYR A 146 -2.31 15.51 -11.82
C TYR A 146 -1.04 15.02 -11.12
N GLY A 147 -0.45 13.91 -11.57
CA GLY A 147 0.79 13.34 -11.03
C GLY A 147 0.66 12.71 -9.64
N TYR A 148 -0.56 12.47 -9.13
CA TYR A 148 -0.73 11.75 -7.86
C TYR A 148 -0.17 10.34 -8.00
N THR A 149 0.90 10.02 -7.28
CA THR A 149 1.61 8.75 -7.39
C THR A 149 1.63 8.05 -6.04
N PHE A 150 1.16 6.81 -6.02
CA PHE A 150 0.83 6.06 -4.82
C PHE A 150 0.98 4.55 -5.09
N VAL A 151 0.77 3.74 -4.06
CA VAL A 151 0.88 2.29 -4.12
C VAL A 151 -0.49 1.66 -4.32
N SER A 152 -0.53 0.52 -4.99
CA SER A 152 -1.70 -0.34 -5.04
C SER A 152 -1.35 -1.79 -4.70
N LYS A 153 -2.22 -2.41 -3.88
CA LYS A 153 -2.30 -3.86 -3.69
C LYS A 153 -3.44 -4.39 -4.55
N GLY A 154 -3.10 -5.15 -5.58
CA GLY A 154 -4.05 -5.82 -6.46
C GLY A 154 -4.26 -7.27 -6.04
N THR A 155 -5.49 -7.78 -6.09
CA THR A 155 -5.80 -9.19 -5.78
C THR A 155 -6.62 -9.89 -6.87
N VAL A 156 -6.54 -11.22 -6.89
CA VAL A 156 -7.30 -12.12 -7.76
C VAL A 156 -8.70 -12.40 -7.19
N ALA A 157 -9.64 -12.84 -8.02
CA ALA A 157 -11.05 -13.00 -7.62
C ALA A 157 -11.28 -13.85 -6.36
N GLY A 158 -10.49 -14.92 -6.17
CA GLY A 158 -10.62 -15.82 -5.01
C GLY A 158 -10.27 -15.19 -3.65
N HIS A 159 -9.63 -14.02 -3.64
CA HIS A 159 -9.09 -13.40 -2.41
C HIS A 159 -9.71 -12.04 -2.08
N ILE A 160 -10.80 -11.65 -2.76
CA ILE A 160 -11.49 -10.37 -2.53
C ILE A 160 -11.89 -10.18 -1.06
N LYS A 161 -12.34 -11.24 -0.38
CA LYS A 161 -12.76 -11.17 1.04
C LYS A 161 -11.65 -10.70 1.98
N HIS A 162 -10.40 -11.07 1.71
CA HIS A 162 -9.25 -10.63 2.49
C HIS A 162 -8.95 -9.14 2.25
N LEU A 163 -9.08 -8.70 1.00
CA LEU A 163 -8.87 -7.31 0.62
C LEU A 163 -9.99 -6.38 1.15
N GLU A 164 -11.23 -6.84 1.16
CA GLU A 164 -12.37 -6.16 1.80
C GLU A 164 -12.17 -6.06 3.32
N HIS A 165 -11.63 -7.10 3.95
CA HIS A 165 -11.28 -7.07 5.37
C HIS A 165 -10.20 -6.03 5.66
N GLU A 166 -9.10 -6.05 4.91
CA GLU A 166 -8.01 -5.08 5.04
C GLU A 166 -8.51 -3.64 4.83
N THR A 167 -9.44 -3.44 3.88
CA THR A 167 -10.10 -2.14 3.66
C THR A 167 -10.84 -1.67 4.92
N ARG A 168 -11.64 -2.53 5.57
CA ARG A 168 -12.34 -2.17 6.82
C ARG A 168 -11.37 -1.83 7.96
N VAL A 169 -10.21 -2.49 7.99
CA VAL A 169 -9.17 -2.19 8.98
C VAL A 169 -8.62 -0.79 8.74
N TYR A 170 -8.25 -0.44 7.52
CA TYR A 170 -7.76 0.92 7.20
C TYR A 170 -8.80 2.01 7.50
N GLU A 171 -10.09 1.77 7.23
CA GLU A 171 -11.17 2.69 7.60
C GLU A 171 -11.24 2.92 9.11
N ARG A 172 -11.02 1.88 9.92
CA ARG A 172 -10.97 2.01 11.38
C ARG A 172 -9.71 2.74 11.87
N LEU A 173 -8.61 2.63 11.14
CA LEU A 173 -7.33 3.29 11.45
C LEU A 173 -7.25 4.74 10.97
N LYS A 174 -8.35 5.33 10.49
CA LYS A 174 -8.38 6.65 9.86
C LYS A 174 -7.64 7.73 10.64
N SER A 175 -7.77 7.76 11.97
CA SER A 175 -7.16 8.77 12.85
C SER A 175 -5.64 8.71 12.94
N ILE A 176 -5.01 7.59 12.52
CA ILE A 176 -3.56 7.37 12.64
C ILE A 176 -2.87 7.21 11.28
N GLN A 177 -3.65 7.34 10.19
CA GLN A 177 -3.15 7.32 8.82
C GLN A 177 -2.22 8.51 8.55
N GLY A 178 -1.13 8.24 7.83
CA GLY A 178 -0.08 9.22 7.54
C GLY A 178 0.88 9.48 8.71
N ARG A 179 0.66 8.88 9.89
CA ARG A 179 1.58 8.92 11.05
C ARG A 179 2.20 7.55 11.35
N TYR A 180 1.36 6.53 11.52
CA TYR A 180 1.79 5.17 11.90
C TYR A 180 1.39 4.10 10.88
N VAL A 181 0.43 4.40 10.00
CA VAL A 181 0.02 3.51 8.89
C VAL A 181 -0.16 4.32 7.61
N PRO A 182 -0.06 3.70 6.42
CA PRO A 182 -0.33 4.38 5.16
C PRO A 182 -1.74 4.98 5.08
N VAL A 183 -1.86 6.07 4.32
CA VAL A 183 -3.13 6.70 3.98
C VAL A 183 -3.86 5.86 2.94
N PHE A 184 -5.01 5.32 3.33
CA PHE A 184 -5.93 4.64 2.43
C PHE A 184 -6.63 5.65 1.51
N LEU A 185 -6.58 5.37 0.21
CA LEU A 185 -7.11 6.25 -0.85
C LEU A 185 -8.37 5.69 -1.51
N GLY A 186 -8.82 4.50 -1.12
CA GLY A 186 -10.00 3.84 -1.70
C GLY A 186 -9.64 2.63 -2.55
N THR A 187 -10.65 2.13 -3.27
CA THR A 187 -10.55 0.90 -4.06
C THR A 187 -11.17 1.04 -5.44
N ILE A 188 -10.74 0.18 -6.36
CA ILE A 188 -11.36 0.00 -7.67
C ILE A 188 -11.53 -1.49 -7.95
N ASP A 189 -12.73 -1.87 -8.34
CA ASP A 189 -13.05 -3.18 -8.88
C ASP A 189 -12.97 -3.13 -10.41
N LEU A 190 -11.93 -3.74 -10.99
CA LEU A 190 -11.69 -3.76 -12.44
C LEU A 190 -12.77 -4.56 -13.19
N ARG A 191 -13.50 -5.45 -12.52
CA ARG A 191 -14.62 -6.21 -13.12
C ARG A 191 -15.75 -5.29 -13.54
N THR A 192 -15.93 -4.17 -12.84
CA THR A 192 -16.97 -3.17 -13.16
C THR A 192 -16.73 -2.46 -14.49
N MET A 193 -15.52 -2.58 -15.04
CA MET A 193 -15.10 -2.00 -16.31
C MET A 193 -14.60 -3.03 -17.33
N ASP A 194 -14.88 -4.33 -17.10
CA ASP A 194 -14.45 -5.45 -17.96
C ASP A 194 -12.94 -5.42 -18.27
N LYS A 195 -12.14 -5.15 -17.23
CA LYS A 195 -10.67 -5.11 -17.31
C LYS A 195 -10.06 -6.15 -16.37
N ASP A 196 -8.98 -6.78 -16.85
CA ASP A 196 -8.16 -7.72 -16.10
C ASP A 196 -6.70 -7.27 -16.17
N TYR A 197 -6.04 -7.08 -15.01
CA TYR A 197 -4.61 -6.77 -14.98
C TYR A 197 -3.80 -8.06 -14.85
N TRP A 198 -3.14 -8.49 -15.91
CA TRP A 198 -2.47 -9.80 -15.96
C TRP A 198 -1.09 -9.75 -15.30
N ILE A 199 -0.88 -10.62 -14.32
CA ILE A 199 0.39 -10.74 -13.59
C ILE A 199 1.14 -12.01 -13.98
N TYR A 200 0.42 -13.10 -14.27
CA TYR A 200 0.97 -14.35 -14.76
C TYR A 200 -0.03 -15.05 -15.70
N PHE A 201 0.37 -16.16 -16.31
CA PHE A 201 -0.53 -17.00 -17.11
C PHE A 201 -1.76 -17.40 -16.28
N GLU A 202 -2.96 -17.08 -16.78
CA GLU A 202 -4.26 -17.32 -16.12
C GLU A 202 -4.46 -16.65 -14.75
N THR A 203 -3.55 -15.77 -14.34
CA THR A 203 -3.63 -15.05 -13.08
C THR A 203 -3.67 -13.55 -13.32
N TYR A 204 -4.80 -12.94 -12.97
CA TYR A 204 -5.02 -11.51 -13.14
C TYR A 204 -5.65 -10.89 -11.89
N VAL A 205 -5.25 -9.66 -11.63
CA VAL A 205 -5.83 -8.80 -10.61
C VAL A 205 -7.16 -8.28 -11.12
N VAL A 206 -8.17 -8.35 -10.25
CA VAL A 206 -9.54 -7.90 -10.51
C VAL A 206 -10.00 -6.82 -9.53
N HIS A 207 -9.35 -6.70 -8.38
CA HIS A 207 -9.66 -5.67 -7.39
C HIS A 207 -8.38 -5.04 -6.88
N MET A 208 -8.39 -3.74 -6.70
CA MET A 208 -7.23 -2.93 -6.34
C MET A 208 -7.58 -2.04 -5.16
N VAL A 209 -6.75 -2.09 -4.12
CA VAL A 209 -6.73 -1.12 -3.02
C VAL A 209 -5.60 -0.13 -3.27
N PHE A 210 -5.82 1.15 -2.93
CA PHE A 210 -4.84 2.21 -3.10
C PHE A 210 -4.45 2.81 -1.75
N MET A 211 -3.15 3.02 -1.56
CA MET A 211 -2.59 3.59 -0.35
C MET A 211 -1.39 4.48 -0.67
N SER A 212 -1.06 5.41 0.21
CA SER A 212 0.23 6.09 0.17
C SER A 212 1.39 5.09 0.29
N TRP A 213 2.57 5.49 -0.16
CA TRP A 213 3.75 4.64 -0.07
C TRP A 213 4.29 4.60 1.37
N GLY A 214 4.36 3.40 1.95
CA GLY A 214 4.70 3.20 3.36
C GLY A 214 6.16 3.45 3.74
N GLY A 215 7.07 3.57 2.78
CA GLY A 215 8.50 3.74 3.06
C GLY A 215 9.36 2.57 2.60
N TYR A 216 10.56 2.48 3.15
CA TYR A 216 11.53 1.42 2.87
C TYR A 216 11.52 0.38 3.99
N LEU A 217 11.61 -0.89 3.60
CA LEU A 217 12.10 -1.89 4.53
C LEU A 217 13.59 -1.61 4.71
N LEU A 218 14.00 -1.43 5.96
CA LEU A 218 15.39 -1.24 6.29
C LEU A 218 16.05 -2.62 6.43
N ASP A 219 17.10 -2.84 5.65
CA ASP A 219 18.10 -3.88 5.87
C ASP A 219 19.39 -3.19 6.32
N GLU A 220 20.25 -3.91 7.06
CA GLU A 220 21.50 -3.39 7.65
C GLU A 220 22.25 -2.44 6.68
N ASP A 221 22.44 -2.88 5.42
CA ASP A 221 23.16 -2.13 4.38
C ASP A 221 22.55 -0.75 4.04
N LYS A 222 21.24 -0.58 4.16
CA LYS A 222 20.54 0.69 3.86
C LYS A 222 20.45 1.62 5.05
N MET A 223 20.54 1.09 6.28
CA MET A 223 20.43 1.90 7.49
C MET A 223 21.66 2.78 7.69
N ASP A 224 22.85 2.20 7.49
CA ASP A 224 24.13 2.92 7.53
C ASP A 224 24.20 4.06 6.51
N GLN A 225 23.59 3.88 5.34
CA GLN A 225 23.58 4.90 4.28
C GLN A 225 22.66 6.07 4.57
N LEU A 226 21.67 5.89 5.45
CA LEU A 226 20.64 6.87 5.72
C LEU A 226 20.81 7.56 7.08
N GLU A 227 21.83 7.21 7.88
CA GLU A 227 22.11 7.75 9.22
C GLU A 227 20.87 7.73 10.17
N VAL A 228 19.90 6.82 9.94
CA VAL A 228 18.58 6.84 10.60
C VAL A 228 18.59 6.15 11.96
N LEU A 229 19.57 5.29 12.23
CA LEU A 229 19.63 4.50 13.47
C LEU A 229 19.56 5.38 14.71
N ASP A 230 20.22 6.54 14.69
CA ASP A 230 20.25 7.48 15.81
C ASP A 230 19.14 8.55 15.76
N GLU A 231 18.41 8.67 14.65
CA GLU A 231 17.35 9.69 14.50
C GLU A 231 16.04 9.28 15.20
N ILE A 232 15.81 7.98 15.43
CA ILE A 232 14.54 7.42 15.87
C ILE A 232 14.76 6.46 17.03
N ALA A 233 13.97 6.60 18.10
CA ALA A 233 13.84 5.58 19.12
C ALA A 233 12.96 4.44 18.57
N TRP A 234 13.54 3.55 17.76
CA TRP A 234 12.81 2.54 16.96
C TRP A 234 11.81 1.70 17.76
N VAL A 235 12.25 1.22 18.93
CA VAL A 235 11.40 0.40 19.82
C VAL A 235 10.24 1.22 20.34
N ASP A 236 10.50 2.40 20.93
CA ASP A 236 9.45 3.28 21.48
C ASP A 236 8.44 3.69 20.41
N GLU A 237 8.93 4.14 19.25
CA GLU A 237 8.12 4.56 18.11
C GLU A 237 7.25 3.41 17.57
N GLY A 238 7.79 2.19 17.53
CA GLY A 238 7.05 1.01 17.10
C GLY A 238 6.02 0.54 18.12
N ILE A 239 6.32 0.67 19.43
CA ILE A 239 5.37 0.43 20.51
C ILE A 239 4.23 1.45 20.45
N GLU A 240 4.53 2.74 20.27
CA GLU A 240 3.52 3.80 20.09
C GLU A 240 2.63 3.51 18.88
N ALA A 241 3.21 3.07 17.76
CA ALA A 241 2.46 2.70 16.57
C ALA A 241 1.49 1.53 16.83
N LEU A 242 1.92 0.51 17.56
CA LEU A 242 1.05 -0.61 17.95
C LEU A 242 -0.02 -0.18 18.96
N ASP A 243 0.33 0.66 19.92
CA ASP A 243 -0.64 1.24 20.86
C ASP A 243 -1.75 1.98 20.13
N ALA A 244 -1.39 2.84 19.19
CA ALA A 244 -2.34 3.54 18.32
C ALA A 244 -3.27 2.58 17.55
N VAL A 245 -2.74 1.46 17.05
CA VAL A 245 -3.53 0.40 16.38
C VAL A 245 -4.47 -0.30 17.37
N HIS A 246 -3.98 -0.64 18.56
CA HIS A 246 -4.76 -1.32 19.60
C HIS A 246 -5.88 -0.42 20.16
N GLU A 247 -5.60 0.86 20.34
CA GLU A 247 -6.58 1.88 20.75
C GLU A 247 -7.69 2.07 19.72
N ALA A 248 -7.37 1.92 18.42
CA ALA A 248 -8.36 1.86 17.35
C ALA A 248 -9.21 0.56 17.35
N GLY A 249 -8.94 -0.37 18.26
CA GLY A 249 -9.69 -1.62 18.43
C GLY A 249 -9.27 -2.72 17.46
N ILE A 250 -8.01 -2.72 17.03
CA ILE A 250 -7.44 -3.67 16.07
C ILE A 250 -6.22 -4.36 16.69
N LEU A 251 -6.10 -5.68 16.53
CA LEU A 251 -4.85 -6.42 16.71
C LEU A 251 -4.23 -6.66 15.34
N HIS A 252 -2.92 -6.47 15.17
CA HIS A 252 -2.29 -6.63 13.86
C HIS A 252 -2.18 -8.10 13.42
N ARG A 253 -1.87 -9.00 14.36
CA ARG A 253 -1.77 -10.47 14.19
C ARG A 253 -0.72 -10.98 13.20
N ASP A 254 0.13 -10.10 12.67
CA ASP A 254 1.23 -10.43 11.76
C ASP A 254 2.41 -9.46 11.95
N VAL A 255 2.75 -9.16 13.20
CA VAL A 255 3.91 -8.32 13.52
C VAL A 255 5.19 -9.07 13.15
N ARG A 256 5.93 -8.54 12.18
CA ARG A 256 7.19 -9.07 11.66
C ARG A 256 7.98 -7.95 10.99
N TRP A 257 9.30 -8.10 10.88
CA TRP A 257 10.17 -7.07 10.30
C TRP A 257 9.72 -6.59 8.92
N ALA A 258 9.29 -7.52 8.05
CA ALA A 258 8.82 -7.20 6.71
C ALA A 258 7.56 -6.29 6.64
N ASN A 259 6.87 -6.10 7.77
CA ASN A 259 5.67 -5.28 7.89
C ASN A 259 5.93 -3.97 8.66
N ILE A 260 7.18 -3.69 9.01
CA ILE A 260 7.63 -2.47 9.70
C ILE A 260 8.53 -1.69 8.73
N LEU A 261 8.06 -0.53 8.28
CA LEU A 261 8.76 0.30 7.30
C LEU A 261 9.23 1.61 7.90
N TYR A 262 10.31 2.15 7.35
CA TYR A 262 10.74 3.51 7.61
C TYR A 262 10.27 4.46 6.53
N ASN A 263 9.53 5.50 6.90
CA ASN A 263 9.12 6.53 5.96
C ASN A 263 9.97 7.80 6.14
N PRO A 264 10.75 8.22 5.12
CA PRO A 264 11.61 9.40 5.22
C PRO A 264 10.84 10.73 5.23
N ASP A 265 9.59 10.75 4.75
CA ASP A 265 8.77 11.97 4.76
C ASP A 265 8.25 12.28 6.17
N THR A 266 7.91 11.24 6.93
CA THR A 266 7.42 11.36 8.31
C THR A 266 8.53 11.21 9.35
N LYS A 267 9.72 10.74 8.94
CA LYS A 267 10.83 10.37 9.84
C LYS A 267 10.36 9.42 10.95
N GLY A 268 9.58 8.41 10.58
CA GLY A 268 8.95 7.50 11.55
C GLY A 268 8.60 6.15 10.95
N ILE A 269 8.11 5.27 11.82
CA ILE A 269 7.70 3.92 11.46
C ILE A 269 6.33 3.92 10.79
N MET A 270 6.15 3.03 9.81
CA MET A 270 4.85 2.65 9.28
C MET A 270 4.61 1.16 9.38
N LEU A 271 3.49 0.79 9.99
CA LEU A 271 2.97 -0.56 10.00
C LEU A 271 2.13 -0.80 8.74
N ILE A 272 2.34 -1.94 8.10
CA ILE A 272 1.65 -2.35 6.86
C ILE A 272 1.16 -3.79 6.93
N ASP A 273 0.34 -4.20 5.95
CA ASP A 273 -0.14 -5.57 5.76
C ASP A 273 -1.09 -6.05 6.89
N PHE A 274 -2.29 -5.47 6.90
CA PHE A 274 -3.34 -5.79 7.87
C PHE A 274 -4.26 -6.93 7.42
N GLU A 275 -3.83 -7.78 6.48
CA GLU A 275 -4.63 -8.88 5.92
C GLU A 275 -5.11 -9.87 7.00
N ARG A 276 -4.34 -10.01 8.09
CA ARG A 276 -4.59 -10.95 9.19
C ARG A 276 -5.15 -10.30 10.44
N ALA A 277 -5.38 -8.99 10.39
CA ALA A 277 -5.76 -8.21 11.56
C ALA A 277 -7.09 -8.69 12.16
N GLN A 278 -7.31 -8.39 13.43
CA GLN A 278 -8.53 -8.74 14.13
C GLN A 278 -9.15 -7.47 14.70
N LEU A 279 -10.38 -7.15 14.28
CA LEU A 279 -11.19 -6.11 14.90
C LEU A 279 -11.86 -6.68 16.16
N PHE A 280 -11.83 -5.95 17.27
CA PHE A 280 -12.39 -6.42 18.54
C PHE A 280 -13.24 -5.39 19.29
N ASN A 281 -13.46 -4.22 18.70
CA ASN A 281 -14.39 -3.18 19.17
C ASN A 281 -15.51 -2.92 18.14
N GLU A 282 -16.05 -3.94 17.49
CA GLU A 282 -17.30 -3.77 16.74
C GLU A 282 -18.46 -3.74 17.74
N ALA A 283 -19.07 -2.56 17.90
CA ALA A 283 -20.42 -2.52 18.44
C ALA A 283 -21.30 -3.25 17.41
N GLU A 284 -21.88 -4.38 17.81
CA GLU A 284 -22.92 -5.04 17.04
C GLU A 284 -23.96 -3.99 16.62
N PRO A 285 -24.43 -3.98 15.35
CA PRO A 285 -25.58 -3.18 14.98
C PRO A 285 -26.76 -3.71 15.77
N SER A 286 -27.09 -3.03 16.86
CA SER A 286 -28.33 -3.27 17.59
C SER A 286 -29.44 -2.70 16.73
N ASP A 287 -30.05 -3.57 15.93
CA ASP A 287 -31.44 -3.40 15.55
C ASP A 287 -32.25 -3.43 16.86
N GLU A 288 -32.50 -2.24 17.42
CA GLU A 288 -33.73 -1.84 18.10
C GLU A 288 -33.45 -0.59 18.97
N GLU A 289 -34.01 0.54 18.55
CA GLU A 289 -34.29 1.65 19.44
C GLU A 289 -35.20 1.14 20.57
N THR A 290 -34.67 0.96 21.78
CA THR A 290 -35.43 1.26 23.00
C THR A 290 -34.54 1.39 24.24
N ASN A 291 -34.54 2.60 24.79
CA ASN A 291 -34.45 2.96 26.22
C ASN A 291 -33.17 2.64 27.02
N LYS A 292 -32.53 3.73 27.46
CA LYS A 292 -31.84 3.95 28.75
C LYS A 292 -31.38 2.69 29.49
N GLU A 293 -30.08 2.40 29.43
CA GLU A 293 -29.44 1.49 30.37
C GLU A 293 -28.29 2.17 31.13
N GLU A 294 -28.48 2.25 32.44
CA GLU A 294 -27.41 2.33 33.43
C GLU A 294 -26.38 1.22 33.15
N SER A 295 -25.10 1.50 33.40
CA SER A 295 -23.99 0.59 33.15
C SER A 295 -24.21 -0.80 33.76
N MET A 296 -24.67 -1.76 32.96
CA MET A 296 -24.74 -3.17 33.35
C MET A 296 -23.33 -3.73 33.52
N PRO A 297 -23.06 -4.56 34.55
CA PRO A 297 -21.75 -5.16 34.74
C PRO A 297 -21.42 -6.13 33.60
N MET A 298 -20.20 -6.03 33.04
CA MET A 298 -19.69 -6.95 32.01
C MET A 298 -19.89 -8.41 32.42
N THR A 299 -20.32 -9.26 31.48
CA THR A 299 -20.47 -10.69 31.73
C THR A 299 -19.10 -11.36 31.91
N THR A 300 -19.08 -12.53 32.56
CA THR A 300 -17.85 -13.31 32.75
C THR A 300 -17.18 -13.66 31.41
N GLU A 301 -17.99 -13.96 30.39
CA GLU A 301 -17.51 -14.25 29.04
C GLU A 301 -16.88 -13.02 28.37
N GLN A 302 -17.54 -11.86 28.44
CA GLN A 302 -16.98 -10.60 27.92
C GLN A 302 -15.68 -10.22 28.64
N SER A 303 -15.59 -10.47 29.96
CA SER A 303 -14.37 -10.24 30.74
C SER A 303 -13.22 -11.16 30.30
N GLN A 304 -13.49 -12.44 30.02
CA GLN A 304 -12.50 -13.38 29.50
C GLN A 304 -12.02 -13.00 28.09
N ILE A 305 -12.93 -12.56 27.21
CA ILE A 305 -12.58 -12.08 25.86
C ILE A 305 -11.68 -10.85 25.96
N ARG A 306 -12.07 -9.86 26.77
CA ARG A 306 -11.27 -8.66 27.00
C ARG A 306 -9.86 -8.99 27.52
N LYS A 307 -9.76 -9.91 28.48
CA LYS A 307 -8.46 -10.36 28.99
C LYS A 307 -7.59 -10.96 27.88
N LYS A 308 -8.15 -11.85 27.05
CA LYS A 308 -7.42 -12.44 25.90
C LYS A 308 -6.94 -11.40 24.90
N ILE A 309 -7.71 -10.34 24.67
CA ILE A 309 -7.33 -9.23 23.78
C ILE A 309 -6.15 -8.46 24.39
N VAL A 310 -6.23 -8.11 25.68
CA VAL A 310 -5.14 -7.41 26.39
C VAL A 310 -3.85 -8.22 26.40
N ASP A 311 -3.95 -9.53 26.66
CA ASP A 311 -2.79 -10.43 26.64
C ASP A 311 -2.17 -10.47 25.23
N ARG A 312 -2.98 -10.59 24.17
CA ARG A 312 -2.50 -10.57 22.77
C ARG A 312 -1.89 -9.22 22.36
N ALA A 313 -2.48 -8.12 22.77
CA ALA A 313 -1.93 -6.78 22.52
C ALA A 313 -0.54 -6.65 23.14
N ARG A 314 -0.37 -7.17 24.36
CA ARG A 314 0.93 -7.22 25.03
C ARG A 314 1.93 -8.11 24.29
N ASP A 315 1.51 -9.29 23.85
CA ASP A 315 2.36 -10.21 23.08
C ASP A 315 2.85 -9.57 21.77
N GLU A 316 2.00 -8.80 21.07
CA GLU A 316 2.39 -8.09 19.84
C GLU A 316 3.48 -7.04 20.09
N LYS A 317 3.43 -6.34 21.23
CA LYS A 317 4.46 -5.36 21.59
C LYS A 317 5.79 -6.02 21.92
N TYR A 318 5.78 -7.08 22.73
CA TYR A 318 7.01 -7.83 23.02
C TYR A 318 7.62 -8.45 21.76
N ALA A 319 6.78 -8.94 20.84
CA ALA A 319 7.26 -9.42 19.56
C ALA A 319 7.91 -8.28 18.75
N LEU A 320 7.29 -7.11 18.69
CA LEU A 320 7.82 -5.95 17.97
C LEU A 320 9.16 -5.49 18.53
N GLU A 321 9.26 -5.33 19.85
CA GLU A 321 10.50 -4.96 20.55
C GLU A 321 11.63 -5.91 20.17
N PHE A 322 11.42 -7.22 20.35
CA PHE A 322 12.39 -8.25 19.98
C PHE A 322 12.76 -8.22 18.48
N ILE A 323 11.77 -8.04 17.59
CA ILE A 323 12.00 -7.98 16.15
C ILE A 323 12.88 -6.78 15.78
N ILE A 324 12.64 -5.63 16.39
CA ILE A 324 13.40 -4.40 16.11
C ILE A 324 14.82 -4.54 16.67
N GLU A 325 14.98 -4.96 17.92
CA GLU A 325 16.30 -5.15 18.54
C GLU A 325 17.16 -6.16 17.76
N ASP A 326 16.56 -7.29 17.36
CA ASP A 326 17.24 -8.32 16.56
C ASP A 326 17.63 -7.80 15.17
N ALA A 327 16.70 -7.12 14.48
CA ALA A 327 16.96 -6.61 13.13
C ALA A 327 17.97 -5.44 13.10
N LEU A 328 18.11 -4.70 14.20
CA LEU A 328 19.00 -3.55 14.31
C LEU A 328 20.30 -3.86 15.03
N GLU A 329 20.50 -5.11 15.47
CA GLU A 329 21.59 -5.53 16.34
C GLU A 329 21.81 -4.62 17.55
N ILE A 330 20.75 -3.97 18.04
CA ILE A 330 20.79 -3.11 19.23
C ILE A 330 20.94 -4.06 20.42
N LYS A 331 22.18 -4.37 20.78
CA LYS A 331 22.52 -5.09 22.01
C LYS A 331 22.75 -4.09 23.13
N ASP A 332 22.02 -4.30 24.24
CA ASP A 332 22.17 -3.60 25.52
C ASP A 332 23.61 -3.42 26.01
#